data_AF-A0A1F2TGE1-F1
#
_entry.id   AF-A0A1F2TGE1-F1
#
_cell.length_a   1.000
_cell.length_b   1.000
_cell.length_c   1.000
_cell.angle_alpha   90.00
_cell.angle_beta   90.00
_cell.angle_gamma   90.00
#
_symmetry.space_group_name_H-M   'P 1'
#
loop_
_entity.id
_entity.type
_entity.pdbx_description
1 polymer ?
#
loop_
_entity_poly.entity_id
_entity_poly.type
_entity_poly.pdbx_seq_one_letter_code
_entity_poly.pdbx_strand_id
1 'polypeptide(L)'
;MRSLLRGAADFARQIGGILAAVLPARYWSAVDPYVPVTSSAMPSSILTFLAGTAIGIPGFLDHASAIASAGNDAMLKAATGPGGDSVTTAMPVAMASLSLFTFLLMTPAGWATLYLCGSGGARVLASVCGEPCGDLILSLVDSTATRAWRDTKARRAAARRLALEGPEVPDRVVRGSRVGLPDAELVIVSSRRKPEWDAGTVVITDQTTYRVGPIVERHMNGRLRTLYPLNEHKDLEAFRRTVRYELPQRVEREPISDGAA
;
A
#
# COMPACT_ATOMS: atom_id res chain seq x y z
N MET A 1 18.39 -35.44 28.86
CA MET A 1 17.58 -35.50 27.61
C MET A 1 16.53 -34.39 27.49
N ARG A 2 15.60 -34.20 28.44
CA ARG A 2 14.55 -33.13 28.37
C ARG A 2 15.07 -31.69 28.35
N SER A 3 16.27 -31.42 28.87
CA SER A 3 16.91 -30.09 28.80
C SER A 3 17.47 -29.81 27.39
N LEU A 4 18.17 -30.79 26.81
CA LEU A 4 18.73 -30.69 25.44
C LEU A 4 17.63 -30.49 24.38
N LEU A 5 16.52 -31.21 24.49
CA LEU A 5 15.39 -31.07 23.55
C LEU A 5 14.73 -29.69 23.60
N ARG A 6 14.65 -29.08 24.79
CA ARG A 6 14.13 -27.70 24.94
C ARG A 6 15.08 -26.68 24.30
N GLY A 7 16.38 -26.79 24.57
CA GLY A 7 17.38 -25.91 23.96
C GLY A 7 17.39 -25.99 22.43
N ALA A 8 17.24 -27.19 21.86
CA ALA A 8 17.15 -27.36 20.40
C ALA A 8 15.88 -26.71 19.81
N ALA A 9 14.74 -26.83 20.49
CA ALA A 9 13.49 -26.20 20.05
C ALA A 9 13.57 -24.67 20.12
N ASP A 10 14.12 -24.11 21.19
CA ASP A 10 14.27 -22.67 21.37
C ASP A 10 15.23 -22.10 20.31
N PHE A 11 16.33 -22.79 20.03
CA PHE A 11 17.26 -22.43 18.96
C PHE A 11 16.60 -22.45 17.58
N ALA A 12 15.83 -23.50 17.27
CA ALA A 12 15.10 -23.59 16.01
C ALA A 12 14.07 -22.46 15.85
N ARG A 13 13.37 -22.09 16.94
CA ARG A 13 12.45 -20.95 16.96
C ARG A 13 13.18 -19.64 16.72
N GLN A 14 14.38 -19.45 17.30
CA GLN A 14 15.19 -18.26 17.08
C GLN A 14 15.63 -18.13 15.62
N ILE A 15 16.10 -19.21 15.00
CA ILE A 15 16.42 -19.24 13.57
C ILE A 15 15.17 -18.91 12.74
N GLY A 16 14.03 -19.52 13.08
CA GLY A 16 12.75 -19.22 12.44
C GLY A 16 12.37 -17.74 12.54
N GLY A 17 12.61 -17.11 13.69
CA GLY A 17 12.38 -15.68 13.92
C GLY A 17 13.29 -14.80 13.04
N ILE A 18 14.58 -15.15 12.92
CA ILE A 18 15.54 -14.44 12.08
C ILE A 18 15.13 -14.46 10.60
N LEU A 19 14.69 -15.63 10.12
CA LEU A 19 14.22 -15.80 8.74
C LEU A 19 12.88 -15.09 8.52
N ALA A 20 11.94 -15.20 9.45
CA ALA A 20 10.64 -14.56 9.37
C ALA A 20 10.72 -13.01 9.46
N ALA A 21 11.77 -12.46 10.08
CA ALA A 21 11.99 -11.02 10.16
C ALA A 21 12.32 -10.37 8.81
N VAL A 22 12.51 -11.15 7.74
CA VAL A 22 12.62 -10.66 6.36
C VAL A 22 11.23 -10.29 5.81
N LEU A 23 10.14 -10.88 6.33
CA LEU A 23 8.78 -10.60 5.87
C LEU A 23 8.38 -9.14 6.15
N PRO A 24 7.42 -8.57 5.40
CA PRO A 24 6.87 -7.25 5.69
C PRO A 24 6.33 -7.15 7.13
N ALA A 25 6.64 -6.04 7.82
CA ALA A 25 6.36 -5.86 9.24
C ALA A 25 4.88 -6.08 9.63
N ARG A 26 3.94 -5.85 8.69
CA ARG A 26 2.50 -6.07 8.90
C ARG A 26 2.14 -7.52 9.24
N TYR A 27 2.99 -8.48 8.87
CA TYR A 27 2.77 -9.90 9.13
C TYR A 27 3.39 -10.38 10.44
N TRP A 28 4.24 -9.58 11.07
CA TRP A 28 4.99 -10.00 12.24
C TRP A 28 4.08 -10.33 13.41
N SER A 29 3.06 -9.52 13.69
CA SER A 29 2.11 -9.77 14.79
C SER A 29 1.38 -11.11 14.68
N ALA A 30 1.16 -11.61 13.46
CA ALA A 30 0.55 -12.91 13.24
C ALA A 30 1.53 -14.08 13.42
N VAL A 31 2.83 -13.83 13.21
CA VAL A 31 3.89 -14.86 13.23
C VAL A 31 4.61 -14.92 14.60
N ASP A 32 4.68 -13.80 15.31
CA ASP A 32 5.36 -13.63 16.59
C ASP A 32 4.99 -14.68 17.67
N PRO A 33 3.71 -15.13 17.78
CA PRO A 33 3.34 -16.19 18.73
C PRO A 33 4.08 -17.51 18.49
N TYR A 34 4.46 -17.80 17.24
CA TYR A 34 5.11 -19.06 16.86
C TYR A 34 6.63 -18.92 16.90
N VAL A 35 7.18 -17.85 16.34
CA VAL A 35 8.62 -17.56 16.32
C VAL A 35 8.83 -16.10 16.69
N PRO A 36 9.85 -15.75 17.50
CA PRO A 36 10.00 -14.40 18.03
C PRO A 36 10.58 -13.44 16.96
N VAL A 37 9.75 -13.02 16.01
CA VAL A 37 10.15 -12.21 14.84
C VAL A 37 10.66 -10.85 15.29
N THR A 38 9.93 -10.19 16.19
CA THR A 38 10.20 -8.81 16.59
C THR A 38 11.56 -8.68 17.28
N SER A 39 11.89 -9.59 18.20
CA SER A 39 13.20 -9.61 18.87
C SER A 39 14.34 -10.11 17.95
N SER A 40 14.00 -10.84 16.88
CA SER A 40 14.96 -11.34 15.90
C SER A 40 15.23 -10.37 14.74
N ALA A 41 14.54 -9.23 14.69
CA ALA A 41 14.68 -8.26 13.61
C ALA A 41 16.10 -7.68 13.50
N MET A 42 16.71 -7.30 14.63
CA MET A 42 18.08 -6.78 14.65
C MET A 42 19.14 -7.85 14.29
N PRO A 43 19.11 -9.08 14.84
CA PRO A 43 19.97 -10.16 14.35
C PRO A 43 19.80 -10.45 12.85
N SER A 44 18.57 -10.42 12.34
CA SER A 44 18.27 -10.64 10.92
C SER A 44 18.88 -9.55 10.02
N SER A 45 18.79 -8.28 10.42
CA SER A 45 19.36 -7.17 9.66
C SER A 45 20.89 -7.20 9.64
N ILE A 46 21.52 -7.50 10.78
CA ILE A 46 22.98 -7.71 10.87
C ILE A 46 23.40 -8.87 9.97
N LEU A 47 22.72 -10.01 10.05
CA LEU A 47 23.03 -11.19 9.24
C LEU A 47 22.91 -10.88 7.74
N THR A 48 21.89 -10.13 7.33
CA THR A 48 21.70 -9.67 5.95
C THR A 48 22.87 -8.80 5.48
N PHE A 49 23.29 -7.85 6.31
CA PHE A 49 24.42 -6.97 6.02
C PHE A 49 25.74 -7.77 5.88
N LEU A 50 25.99 -8.69 6.81
CA LEU A 50 27.17 -9.56 6.80
C LEU A 50 27.18 -10.48 5.58
N ALA A 51 26.02 -11.04 5.18
CA ALA A 51 25.91 -11.82 3.96
C ALA A 51 26.27 -10.99 2.72
N GLY A 52 25.81 -9.74 2.63
CA GLY A 52 26.19 -8.82 1.56
C GLY A 52 27.71 -8.57 1.51
N THR A 53 28.34 -8.42 2.66
CA THR A 53 29.79 -8.22 2.80
C THR A 53 30.57 -9.47 2.40
N ALA A 54 30.12 -10.64 2.85
CA ALA A 54 30.75 -11.94 2.56
C ALA A 54 30.72 -12.29 1.07
N ILE A 55 29.69 -11.83 0.33
CA ILE A 55 29.60 -11.96 -1.12
C ILE A 55 30.43 -10.86 -1.81
N GLY A 56 30.35 -9.62 -1.29
CA GLY A 56 30.89 -8.44 -1.94
C GLY A 56 32.41 -8.36 -1.94
N ILE A 57 33.06 -8.69 -0.82
CA ILE A 57 34.52 -8.59 -0.72
C ILE A 57 35.20 -9.55 -1.69
N PRO A 58 34.92 -10.87 -1.70
CA PRO A 58 35.55 -11.79 -2.66
C PRO A 58 35.21 -11.43 -4.11
N GLY A 59 33.92 -11.15 -4.39
CA GLY A 59 33.49 -10.81 -5.74
C GLY A 59 34.15 -9.53 -6.30
N PHE A 60 34.36 -8.53 -5.44
CA PHE A 60 35.08 -7.32 -5.82
C PHE A 60 36.56 -7.59 -6.09
N LEU A 61 37.23 -8.39 -5.24
CA LEU A 61 38.64 -8.73 -5.43
C LEU A 61 38.87 -9.50 -6.74
N ASP A 62 38.00 -10.46 -7.06
CA ASP A 62 38.04 -11.21 -8.30
C ASP A 62 37.83 -10.28 -9.51
N HIS A 63 36.83 -9.40 -9.44
CA HIS A 63 36.53 -8.42 -10.50
C HIS A 63 37.68 -7.42 -10.71
N ALA A 64 38.22 -6.86 -9.63
CA ALA A 64 39.33 -5.92 -9.68
C ALA A 64 40.60 -6.58 -10.25
N SER A 65 40.87 -7.83 -9.88
CA SER A 65 41.99 -8.62 -10.41
C SER A 65 41.83 -8.90 -11.91
N ALA A 66 40.62 -9.19 -12.37
CA ALA A 66 40.32 -9.38 -13.79
C ALA A 66 40.51 -8.08 -14.60
N ILE A 67 40.02 -6.94 -14.09
CA ILE A 67 40.22 -5.63 -14.73
C ILE A 67 41.71 -5.26 -14.80
N ALA A 68 42.45 -5.47 -13.70
CA ALA A 68 43.88 -5.19 -13.67
C ALA A 68 44.65 -6.05 -14.67
N SER A 69 44.33 -7.35 -14.74
CA SER A 69 44.95 -8.28 -15.69
C SER A 69 44.67 -7.87 -17.14
N ALA A 70 43.41 -7.56 -17.47
CA ALA A 70 43.04 -7.09 -18.80
C ALA A 70 43.72 -5.76 -19.17
N GLY A 71 43.89 -4.86 -18.21
CA GLY A 71 44.64 -3.60 -18.39
C GLY A 71 46.12 -3.83 -18.70
N ASN A 72 46.77 -4.73 -17.96
CA ASN A 72 48.17 -5.09 -18.16
C ASN A 72 48.38 -5.77 -19.53
N ASP A 73 47.50 -6.70 -19.91
CA ASP A 73 47.55 -7.36 -21.20
C ASP A 73 47.38 -6.36 -22.36
N ALA A 74 46.47 -5.39 -22.21
CA ALA A 74 46.28 -4.33 -23.18
C ALA A 74 47.52 -3.42 -23.31
N MET A 75 48.16 -3.06 -22.19
CA MET A 75 49.41 -2.29 -22.19
C MET A 75 50.56 -3.05 -22.86
N LEU A 76 50.74 -4.32 -22.55
CA LEU A 76 51.78 -5.16 -23.17
C LEU A 76 51.56 -5.31 -24.68
N LYS A 77 50.31 -5.49 -25.09
CA LYS A 77 49.94 -5.56 -26.50
C LYS A 77 50.19 -4.24 -27.24
N ALA A 78 49.93 -3.10 -26.59
CA ALA A 78 50.23 -1.78 -27.16
C ALA A 78 51.75 -1.56 -27.27
N ALA A 79 52.52 -1.94 -26.24
CA ALA A 79 53.97 -1.78 -26.20
C ALA A 79 54.71 -2.62 -27.25
N THR A 80 54.16 -3.78 -27.62
CA THR A 80 54.76 -4.71 -28.60
C THR A 80 54.26 -4.47 -30.03
N GLY A 81 53.32 -3.54 -30.24
CA GLY A 81 52.75 -3.23 -31.55
C GLY A 81 53.69 -2.44 -32.47
N PRO A 82 53.59 -2.62 -33.81
CA PRO A 82 54.35 -1.84 -34.77
C PRO A 82 53.82 -0.40 -34.78
N GLY A 83 54.54 0.51 -34.13
CA GLY A 83 54.16 1.93 -34.03
C GLY A 83 54.85 2.66 -32.89
N GLY A 84 55.26 1.97 -31.82
CA GLY A 84 55.97 2.59 -30.69
C GLY A 84 55.21 3.76 -30.05
N ASP A 85 53.88 3.79 -30.20
CA ASP A 85 53.06 4.85 -29.62
C ASP A 85 53.24 4.88 -28.11
N SER A 86 53.34 6.09 -27.55
CA SER A 86 53.51 6.30 -26.12
C SER A 86 52.36 5.63 -25.37
N VAL A 87 52.66 4.53 -24.68
CA VAL A 87 51.70 3.79 -23.86
C VAL A 87 51.25 4.70 -22.72
N THR A 88 50.05 5.25 -22.82
CA THR A 88 49.48 6.07 -21.77
C THR A 88 48.95 5.20 -20.63
N THR A 89 49.44 5.42 -19.42
CA THR A 89 48.97 4.76 -18.20
C THR A 89 47.64 5.34 -17.71
N ALA A 90 47.16 6.44 -18.29
CA ALA A 90 45.94 7.12 -17.85
C ALA A 90 44.70 6.22 -17.94
N MET A 91 44.60 5.39 -19.00
CA MET A 91 43.43 4.54 -19.22
C MET A 91 43.32 3.39 -18.19
N PRO A 92 44.36 2.57 -17.94
CA PRO A 92 44.33 1.56 -16.88
C PRO A 92 44.06 2.14 -15.49
N VAL A 93 44.65 3.30 -15.17
CA VAL A 93 44.41 3.98 -13.88
C VAL A 93 42.95 4.45 -13.76
N ALA A 94 42.39 5.02 -14.82
CA ALA A 94 40.98 5.41 -14.85
C ALA A 94 40.06 4.18 -14.67
N MET A 95 40.33 3.08 -15.36
CA MET A 95 39.56 1.84 -15.22
C MET A 95 39.66 1.24 -13.81
N ALA A 96 40.86 1.24 -13.20
CA ALA A 96 41.05 0.80 -11.82
C ALA A 96 40.27 1.69 -10.83
N SER A 97 40.24 3.01 -11.04
CA SER A 97 39.47 3.94 -10.19
C SER A 97 37.95 3.72 -10.28
N LEU A 98 37.47 3.19 -11.41
CA LEU A 98 36.06 2.85 -11.64
C LEU A 98 35.72 1.39 -11.30
N SER A 99 36.69 0.59 -10.86
CA SER A 99 36.49 -0.85 -10.59
C SER A 99 35.38 -1.12 -9.57
N LEU A 100 35.28 -0.31 -8.51
CA LEU A 100 34.21 -0.44 -7.51
C LEU A 100 32.83 -0.15 -8.11
N PHE A 101 32.70 0.92 -8.90
CA PHE A 101 31.43 1.28 -9.53
C PHE A 101 31.02 0.27 -10.60
N THR A 102 31.96 -0.19 -11.42
CA THR A 102 31.69 -1.23 -12.42
C THR A 102 31.31 -2.54 -11.75
N PHE A 103 31.96 -2.93 -10.65
CA PHE A 103 31.55 -4.09 -9.85
C PHE A 103 30.12 -3.91 -9.34
N LEU A 104 29.87 -2.85 -8.57
CA LEU A 104 28.58 -2.63 -7.90
C LEU A 104 27.41 -2.45 -8.88
N LEU A 105 27.62 -1.84 -10.05
CA LEU A 105 26.54 -1.46 -10.97
C LEU A 105 26.42 -2.37 -12.19
N MET A 106 27.46 -3.11 -12.57
CA MET A 106 27.46 -3.92 -13.79
C MET A 106 27.59 -5.43 -13.54
N THR A 107 27.80 -5.85 -12.29
CA THR A 107 27.90 -7.28 -11.97
C THR A 107 26.73 -7.75 -11.10
N PRO A 108 26.22 -8.99 -11.30
CA PRO A 108 25.19 -9.55 -10.45
C PRO A 108 25.62 -9.66 -8.97
N ALA A 109 26.88 -9.99 -8.71
CA ALA A 109 27.44 -10.04 -7.35
C ALA A 109 27.42 -8.65 -6.69
N GLY A 110 27.81 -7.61 -7.44
CA GLY A 110 27.73 -6.23 -7.00
C GLY A 110 26.31 -5.77 -6.68
N TRP A 111 25.32 -6.15 -7.51
CA TRP A 111 23.90 -5.88 -7.23
C TRP A 111 23.43 -6.57 -5.94
N ALA A 112 23.79 -7.84 -5.75
CA ALA A 112 23.45 -8.58 -4.55
C ALA A 112 24.09 -7.94 -3.30
N THR A 113 25.35 -7.54 -3.37
CA THR A 113 26.05 -6.82 -2.30
C THR A 113 25.39 -5.48 -1.99
N LEU A 114 25.13 -4.67 -3.02
CA LEU A 114 24.49 -3.36 -2.85
C LEU A 114 23.13 -3.50 -2.17
N TYR A 115 22.33 -4.46 -2.60
CA TYR A 115 21.02 -4.74 -2.01
C TYR A 115 21.14 -5.26 -0.58
N LEU A 116 21.95 -6.28 -0.31
CA LEU A 116 22.05 -6.90 1.02
C LEU A 116 22.67 -5.95 2.06
N CYS A 117 23.75 -5.24 1.70
CA CYS A 117 24.34 -4.24 2.58
C CYS A 117 23.44 -3.02 2.75
N GLY A 118 22.82 -2.53 1.67
CA GLY A 118 21.89 -1.39 1.73
C GLY A 118 20.64 -1.69 2.56
N SER A 119 19.96 -2.80 2.27
CA SER A 119 18.76 -3.23 2.99
C SER A 119 19.08 -3.63 4.44
N GLY A 120 20.15 -4.39 4.67
CA GLY A 120 20.62 -4.75 6.01
C GLY A 120 20.97 -3.52 6.84
N GLY A 121 21.73 -2.58 6.28
CA GLY A 121 22.10 -1.32 6.94
C GLY A 121 20.88 -0.45 7.27
N ALA A 122 19.95 -0.27 6.33
CA ALA A 122 18.71 0.46 6.58
C ALA A 122 17.87 -0.19 7.69
N ARG A 123 17.78 -1.53 7.73
CA ARG A 123 17.05 -2.28 8.77
C ARG A 123 17.72 -2.22 10.14
N VAL A 124 19.06 -2.19 10.19
CA VAL A 124 19.84 -1.95 11.41
C VAL A 124 19.51 -0.56 11.96
N LEU A 125 19.58 0.48 11.12
CA LEU A 125 19.24 1.86 11.52
C LEU A 125 17.79 1.96 12.03
N ALA A 126 16.84 1.35 11.31
CA ALA A 126 15.44 1.33 11.71
C ALA A 126 15.23 0.67 13.08
N SER A 127 15.94 -0.45 13.33
CA SER A 127 15.92 -1.14 14.63
C SER A 127 16.54 -0.30 15.76
N VAL A 128 17.62 0.44 15.49
CA VAL A 128 18.24 1.37 16.44
C VAL A 128 17.31 2.55 16.77
N CYS A 129 16.51 3.01 15.80
CA CYS A 129 15.48 4.04 16.00
C CYS A 129 14.21 3.52 16.71
N GLY A 130 14.14 2.24 17.08
CA GLY A 130 12.98 1.64 17.73
C GLY A 130 11.84 1.25 16.78
N GLU A 131 12.06 1.34 15.47
CA GLU A 131 11.08 1.01 14.43
C GLU A 131 11.63 -0.12 13.52
N PRO A 132 11.77 -1.35 14.03
CA PRO A 132 12.30 -2.45 13.23
C PRO A 132 11.41 -2.70 12.01
N CYS A 133 12.04 -2.83 10.84
CA CYS A 133 11.36 -3.07 9.56
C CYS A 133 11.85 -4.36 8.88
N GLY A 134 10.96 -4.92 8.06
CA GLY A 134 11.25 -6.10 7.23
C GLY A 134 12.10 -5.76 6.01
N ASP A 135 12.16 -6.68 5.05
CA ASP A 135 12.81 -6.40 3.78
C ASP A 135 12.12 -5.27 3.01
N LEU A 136 12.91 -4.36 2.44
CA LEU A 136 12.42 -3.16 1.76
C LEU A 136 11.69 -3.49 0.46
N ILE A 137 12.22 -4.41 -0.35
CA ILE A 137 11.61 -4.79 -1.63
C ILE A 137 10.33 -5.56 -1.37
N LEU A 138 10.35 -6.54 -0.47
CA LEU A 138 9.14 -7.28 -0.11
C LEU A 138 8.08 -6.34 0.45
N SER A 139 8.43 -5.41 1.34
CA SER A 139 7.47 -4.42 1.88
C SER A 139 6.88 -3.51 0.79
N LEU A 140 7.66 -3.15 -0.23
CA LEU A 140 7.19 -2.37 -1.38
C LEU A 140 6.24 -3.20 -2.26
N VAL A 141 6.60 -4.43 -2.63
CA VAL A 141 5.74 -5.34 -3.40
C VAL A 141 4.43 -5.61 -2.65
N ASP A 142 4.52 -5.78 -1.35
CA ASP A 142 3.43 -6.10 -0.47
C ASP A 142 2.42 -4.95 -0.29
N SER A 143 2.92 -3.72 -0.14
CA SER A 143 2.10 -2.51 -0.07
C SER A 143 1.44 -2.19 -1.42
N THR A 144 2.16 -2.34 -2.53
CA THR A 144 1.60 -2.15 -3.88
C THR A 144 0.55 -3.21 -4.21
N ALA A 145 0.81 -4.49 -3.92
CA ALA A 145 -0.15 -5.57 -4.14
C ALA A 145 -1.44 -5.39 -3.33
N THR A 146 -1.33 -5.03 -2.04
CA THR A 146 -2.53 -4.79 -1.23
C THR A 146 -3.31 -3.56 -1.63
N ARG A 147 -2.63 -2.49 -2.04
CA ARG A 147 -3.30 -1.32 -2.61
C ARG A 147 -4.07 -1.70 -3.88
N ALA A 148 -3.41 -2.37 -4.82
CA ALA A 148 -4.04 -2.84 -6.06
C ALA A 148 -5.24 -3.76 -5.80
N TRP A 149 -5.13 -4.66 -4.81
CA TRP A 149 -6.24 -5.53 -4.43
C TRP A 149 -7.40 -4.75 -3.80
N ARG A 150 -7.13 -3.82 -2.88
CA ARG A 150 -8.16 -2.95 -2.28
C ARG A 150 -8.87 -2.12 -3.34
N ASP A 151 -8.12 -1.53 -4.26
CA ASP A 151 -8.67 -0.75 -5.37
C ASP A 151 -9.53 -1.61 -6.29
N THR A 152 -9.09 -2.83 -6.61
CA THR A 152 -9.86 -3.78 -7.41
C THR A 152 -11.14 -4.21 -6.70
N LYS A 153 -11.07 -4.48 -5.39
CA LYS A 153 -12.25 -4.82 -4.58
C LYS A 153 -13.22 -3.65 -4.50
N ALA A 154 -12.73 -2.43 -4.32
CA ALA A 154 -13.54 -1.22 -4.32
C ALA A 154 -14.21 -0.99 -5.69
N ARG A 155 -13.48 -1.15 -6.79
CA ARG A 155 -14.03 -1.06 -8.16
C ARG A 155 -15.09 -2.12 -8.41
N ARG A 156 -14.87 -3.37 -8.00
CA ARG A 156 -15.87 -4.45 -8.11
C ARG A 156 -17.11 -4.16 -7.25
N ALA A 157 -16.93 -3.66 -6.03
CA ALA A 157 -18.04 -3.26 -5.18
C ALA A 157 -18.84 -2.09 -5.80
N ALA A 158 -18.14 -1.09 -6.35
CA ALA A 158 -18.76 0.03 -7.06
C ALA A 158 -19.50 -0.44 -8.32
N ALA A 159 -18.91 -1.30 -9.14
CA ALA A 159 -19.55 -1.85 -10.33
C ALA A 159 -20.78 -2.71 -9.98
N ARG A 160 -20.68 -3.55 -8.94
CA ARG A 160 -21.82 -4.32 -8.42
C ARG A 160 -22.93 -3.40 -7.92
N ARG A 161 -22.57 -2.32 -7.23
CA ARG A 161 -23.51 -1.31 -6.74
C ARG A 161 -24.20 -0.59 -7.91
N LEU A 162 -23.46 -0.14 -8.91
CA LEU A 162 -24.01 0.48 -10.12
C LEU A 162 -24.98 -0.46 -10.86
N ALA A 163 -24.69 -1.76 -10.91
CA ALA A 163 -25.59 -2.74 -11.50
C ALA A 163 -26.92 -2.87 -10.73
N LEU A 164 -26.87 -2.80 -9.39
CA LEU A 164 -28.06 -2.81 -8.51
C LEU A 164 -28.86 -1.50 -8.58
N GLU A 165 -28.17 -0.36 -8.66
CA GLU A 165 -28.77 0.98 -8.77
C GLU A 165 -29.48 1.16 -10.14
N GLY A 166 -28.89 0.67 -11.23
CA GLY A 166 -29.45 0.81 -12.57
C GLY A 166 -29.24 2.21 -13.19
N PRO A 167 -30.06 2.61 -14.17
CA PRO A 167 -29.91 3.91 -14.82
C PRO A 167 -30.15 5.06 -13.84
N GLU A 168 -29.50 6.18 -14.09
CA GLU A 168 -29.70 7.39 -13.32
C GLU A 168 -31.09 7.95 -13.60
N VAL A 169 -31.88 8.07 -12.53
CA VAL A 169 -33.24 8.60 -12.55
C VAL A 169 -33.27 9.83 -11.65
N PRO A 170 -33.99 10.90 -12.03
CA PRO A 170 -34.16 12.06 -11.17
C PRO A 170 -34.66 11.68 -9.78
N ASP A 171 -34.13 12.38 -8.77
CA ASP A 171 -34.51 12.14 -7.39
C ASP A 171 -35.99 12.45 -7.16
N ARG A 172 -36.60 11.68 -6.26
CA ARG A 172 -38.00 11.89 -5.86
C ARG A 172 -38.06 12.28 -4.40
N VAL A 173 -38.91 13.26 -4.09
CA VAL A 173 -39.18 13.68 -2.71
C VAL A 173 -40.50 13.08 -2.29
N VAL A 174 -40.46 12.29 -1.22
CA VAL A 174 -41.65 11.64 -0.65
C VAL A 174 -41.73 11.92 0.85
N ARG A 175 -42.91 11.77 1.44
CA ARG A 175 -43.05 11.83 2.91
C ARG A 175 -42.43 10.58 3.53
N GLY A 176 -41.77 10.72 4.68
CA GLY A 176 -41.10 9.59 5.34
C GLY A 176 -42.04 8.44 5.68
N SER A 177 -43.28 8.73 6.09
CA SER A 177 -44.31 7.73 6.35
C SER A 177 -44.60 6.81 5.16
N ARG A 178 -44.44 7.28 3.91
CA ARG A 178 -44.66 6.47 2.70
C ARG A 178 -43.56 5.45 2.41
N VAL A 179 -42.39 5.64 3.01
CA VAL A 179 -41.24 4.74 2.86
C VAL A 179 -40.87 4.07 4.19
N GLY A 180 -41.80 4.03 5.15
CA GLY A 180 -41.58 3.40 6.45
C GLY A 180 -40.50 4.09 7.31
N LEU A 181 -40.35 5.40 7.16
CA LEU A 181 -39.48 6.27 7.96
C LEU A 181 -40.34 7.36 8.61
N PRO A 182 -41.19 7.04 9.61
CA PRO A 182 -42.19 7.98 10.14
C PRO A 182 -41.57 9.20 10.83
N ASP A 183 -40.36 9.07 11.37
CA ASP A 183 -39.62 10.14 12.04
C ASP A 183 -39.01 11.16 11.05
N ALA A 184 -39.13 10.91 9.75
CA ALA A 184 -38.64 11.79 8.70
C ALA A 184 -39.80 12.58 8.05
N GLU A 185 -39.72 13.91 8.07
CA GLU A 185 -40.73 14.76 7.42
C GLU A 185 -40.75 14.53 5.90
N LEU A 186 -39.56 14.57 5.30
CA LEU A 186 -39.33 14.29 3.90
C LEU A 186 -38.23 13.24 3.74
N VAL A 187 -38.25 12.49 2.66
CA VAL A 187 -37.20 11.57 2.28
C VAL A 187 -36.91 11.80 0.80
N ILE A 188 -35.63 12.07 0.50
CA ILE A 188 -35.16 12.09 -0.88
C ILE A 188 -34.78 10.67 -1.26
N VAL A 189 -35.51 10.11 -2.22
CA VAL A 189 -35.24 8.82 -2.84
C VAL A 189 -34.34 9.07 -4.04
N SER A 190 -33.06 8.73 -3.90
CA SER A 190 -32.09 8.87 -4.98
C SER A 190 -31.76 7.55 -5.64
N SER A 191 -31.55 7.61 -6.95
CA SER A 191 -31.11 6.46 -7.75
C SER A 191 -29.68 6.04 -7.43
N ARG A 192 -28.84 6.96 -6.92
CA ARG A 192 -27.44 6.71 -6.53
C ARG A 192 -27.10 7.39 -5.22
N ARG A 193 -26.06 6.91 -4.55
CA ARG A 193 -25.53 7.61 -3.37
C ARG A 193 -24.78 8.87 -3.80
N LYS A 194 -25.23 10.01 -3.28
CA LYS A 194 -24.55 11.29 -3.37
C LYS A 194 -23.38 11.33 -2.38
N PRO A 195 -22.14 11.56 -2.83
CA PRO A 195 -20.95 11.48 -1.98
C PRO A 195 -20.84 12.60 -0.93
N GLU A 196 -21.59 13.69 -1.11
CA GLU A 196 -21.56 14.83 -0.18
C GLU A 196 -22.65 14.79 0.88
N TRP A 197 -23.55 13.81 0.79
CA TRP A 197 -24.73 13.70 1.64
C TRP A 197 -24.48 12.62 2.68
N ASP A 198 -23.85 13.01 3.78
CA ASP A 198 -23.67 12.17 4.97
C ASP A 198 -24.71 12.51 6.05
N ALA A 199 -24.91 11.62 7.02
CA ALA A 199 -25.77 11.90 8.16
C ALA A 199 -25.29 13.16 8.91
N GLY A 200 -26.22 14.08 9.20
CA GLY A 200 -25.95 15.39 9.76
C GLY A 200 -25.61 16.48 8.74
N THR A 201 -25.50 16.16 7.45
CA THR A 201 -25.37 17.18 6.39
C THR A 201 -26.60 18.05 6.35
N VAL A 202 -26.41 19.35 6.18
CA VAL A 202 -27.51 20.30 6.09
C VAL A 202 -27.81 20.62 4.63
N VAL A 203 -29.04 20.34 4.23
CA VAL A 203 -29.58 20.57 2.88
C VAL A 203 -30.36 21.88 2.90
N ILE A 204 -29.82 22.89 2.23
CA ILE A 204 -30.46 24.20 2.10
C ILE A 204 -31.31 24.19 0.84
N THR A 205 -32.60 24.43 1.01
CA THR A 205 -33.58 24.56 -0.07
C THR A 205 -34.07 26.01 -0.13
N ASP A 206 -34.84 26.36 -1.15
CA ASP A 206 -35.36 27.74 -1.29
C ASP A 206 -36.34 28.13 -0.19
N GLN A 207 -36.96 27.15 0.48
CA GLN A 207 -38.01 27.36 1.46
C GLN A 207 -37.51 27.15 2.90
N THR A 208 -36.77 26.08 3.13
CA THR A 208 -36.38 25.65 4.48
C THR A 208 -35.01 24.96 4.47
N THR A 209 -34.48 24.74 5.66
CA THR A 209 -33.22 24.03 5.87
C THR A 209 -33.50 22.68 6.54
N TYR A 210 -33.00 21.61 5.92
CA TYR A 210 -33.17 20.25 6.43
C TYR A 210 -31.85 19.65 6.91
N ARG A 211 -31.91 18.80 7.94
CA ARG A 211 -30.80 17.95 8.36
C ARG A 211 -31.01 16.53 7.85
N VAL A 212 -29.99 15.97 7.20
CA VAL A 212 -30.00 14.58 6.74
C VAL A 212 -29.87 13.65 7.94
N GLY A 213 -30.83 12.76 8.13
CA GLY A 213 -30.81 11.70 9.13
C GLY A 213 -29.91 10.52 8.75
N PRO A 214 -30.02 9.36 9.44
CA PRO A 214 -29.33 8.14 9.07
C PRO A 214 -29.72 7.69 7.65
N ILE A 215 -28.73 7.54 6.76
CA ILE A 215 -28.96 7.14 5.38
C ILE A 215 -29.35 5.67 5.33
N VAL A 216 -30.42 5.36 4.61
CA VAL A 216 -30.94 3.99 4.48
C VAL A 216 -30.87 3.56 3.01
N GLU A 217 -30.38 2.35 2.75
CA GLU A 217 -30.43 1.76 1.41
C GLU A 217 -31.55 0.72 1.35
N ARG A 218 -32.46 0.82 0.38
CA ARG A 218 -33.59 -0.10 0.23
C ARG A 218 -33.80 -0.49 -1.22
N HIS A 219 -34.23 -1.73 -1.45
CA HIS A 219 -34.69 -2.16 -2.77
C HIS A 219 -36.12 -1.65 -3.00
N MET A 220 -36.32 -0.88 -4.08
CA MET A 220 -37.62 -0.36 -4.49
C MET A 220 -37.78 -0.64 -5.99
N ASN A 221 -38.87 -1.30 -6.38
CA ASN A 221 -39.11 -1.72 -7.77
C ASN A 221 -37.93 -2.50 -8.38
N GLY A 222 -37.36 -3.44 -7.60
CA GLY A 222 -36.24 -4.29 -8.03
C GLY A 222 -34.89 -3.59 -8.16
N ARG A 223 -34.77 -2.32 -7.73
CA ARG A 223 -33.51 -1.54 -7.81
C ARG A 223 -33.10 -1.02 -6.45
N LEU A 224 -31.80 -0.92 -6.22
CA LEU A 224 -31.27 -0.30 -5.01
C LEU A 224 -31.49 1.22 -5.06
N ARG A 225 -32.10 1.77 -4.02
CA ARG A 225 -32.31 3.22 -3.84
C ARG A 225 -31.70 3.67 -2.54
N THR A 226 -31.12 4.87 -2.56
CA THR A 226 -30.57 5.50 -1.36
C THR A 226 -31.59 6.50 -0.85
N LEU A 227 -32.02 6.32 0.40
CA LEU A 227 -33.00 7.16 1.07
C LEU A 227 -32.25 8.12 2.00
N TYR A 228 -32.50 9.41 1.79
CA TYR A 228 -31.99 10.49 2.62
C TYR A 228 -33.14 11.08 3.43
N PRO A 229 -33.32 10.66 4.69
CA PRO A 229 -34.34 11.24 5.55
C PRO A 229 -33.97 12.67 5.88
N LEU A 230 -34.92 13.58 5.78
CA LEU A 230 -34.78 15.00 5.99
C LEU A 230 -35.74 15.43 7.11
N ASN A 231 -35.17 16.07 8.12
CA ASN A 231 -35.90 16.70 9.22
C ASN A 231 -35.65 18.19 9.22
N GLU A 232 -36.71 18.98 9.38
CA GLU A 232 -36.60 20.44 9.47
C GLU A 232 -35.65 20.79 10.62
N HIS A 233 -34.63 21.59 10.30
CA HIS A 233 -33.64 22.02 11.28
C HIS A 233 -33.96 23.44 11.74
N LYS A 234 -34.33 23.59 13.02
CA LYS A 234 -34.75 24.86 13.63
C LYS A 234 -33.65 25.56 14.44
N ASP A 235 -32.56 24.85 14.71
CA ASP A 235 -31.53 25.29 15.64
C ASP A 235 -30.32 25.93 14.93
N LEU A 236 -29.59 26.77 15.67
CA LEU A 236 -28.35 27.42 15.22
C LEU A 236 -27.11 26.56 15.54
N GLU A 237 -27.19 25.23 15.35
CA GLU A 237 -26.03 24.37 15.57
C GLU A 237 -24.94 24.63 14.51
N ALA A 238 -23.67 24.53 14.92
CA ALA A 238 -22.55 24.70 14.00
C ALA A 238 -22.53 23.58 12.95
N PHE A 239 -22.60 23.97 11.67
CA PHE A 239 -22.66 23.02 10.56
C PHE A 239 -21.29 22.53 10.14
N ARG A 240 -21.14 21.20 10.06
CA ARG A 240 -19.92 20.59 9.50
C ARG A 240 -19.90 20.63 7.97
N ARG A 241 -21.07 20.59 7.32
CA ARG A 241 -21.21 20.61 5.86
C ARG A 241 -22.62 21.06 5.43
N THR A 242 -22.69 21.92 4.42
CA THR A 242 -23.93 22.39 3.80
C THR A 242 -23.95 22.08 2.31
N VAL A 243 -25.10 21.68 1.78
CA VAL A 243 -25.32 21.42 0.36
C VAL A 243 -26.58 22.17 -0.08
N ARG A 244 -26.49 22.95 -1.16
CA ARG A 244 -27.67 23.56 -1.78
C ARG A 244 -28.34 22.54 -2.68
N TYR A 245 -29.66 22.37 -2.52
CA TYR A 245 -30.42 21.42 -3.30
C TYR A 245 -31.79 21.97 -3.63
N GLU A 246 -32.10 22.00 -4.93
CA GLU A 246 -33.41 22.40 -5.42
C GLU A 246 -34.37 21.22 -5.29
N LEU A 247 -35.40 21.36 -4.44
CA LEU A 247 -36.41 20.32 -4.30
C LEU A 247 -37.29 20.29 -5.55
N PRO A 248 -37.50 19.13 -6.20
CA PRO A 248 -38.41 19.05 -7.32
C PRO A 248 -39.83 19.48 -6.88
N GLN A 249 -40.43 20.39 -7.65
CA GLN A 249 -41.69 21.07 -7.31
C GLN A 249 -42.91 20.14 -7.17
N ARG A 250 -42.79 18.86 -7.58
CA ARG A 250 -43.85 17.85 -7.44
C ARG A 250 -43.50 16.87 -6.33
N VAL A 251 -44.12 17.05 -5.16
CA VAL A 251 -44.31 15.96 -4.19
C VAL A 251 -45.31 14.99 -4.83
N GLU A 252 -44.80 13.95 -5.48
CA GLU A 252 -45.57 12.98 -6.26
C GLU A 252 -46.61 12.31 -5.33
N ARG A 253 -47.91 12.55 -5.59
CA ARG A 253 -49.01 12.01 -4.76
C ARG A 253 -49.28 10.53 -5.01
N GLU A 254 -48.71 9.93 -6.05
CA GLU A 254 -48.94 8.53 -6.39
C GLU A 254 -48.42 7.57 -5.30
N PRO A 255 -49.20 6.54 -4.93
CA PRO A 255 -48.77 5.52 -3.98
C PRO A 255 -47.62 4.72 -4.60
N ILE A 256 -46.52 4.60 -3.86
CA ILE A 256 -45.45 3.66 -4.19
C ILE A 256 -46.07 2.29 -4.00
N SER A 257 -46.41 1.60 -5.09
CA SER A 257 -46.81 0.19 -5.00
C SER A 257 -45.58 -0.57 -4.54
N ASP A 258 -45.57 -0.95 -3.26
CA ASP A 258 -44.64 -1.96 -2.78
C ASP A 258 -44.93 -3.22 -3.59
N GLY A 259 -44.09 -3.48 -4.59
CA GLY A 259 -43.98 -4.81 -5.16
C GLY A 259 -43.56 -5.71 -4.02
N ALA A 260 -44.54 -6.39 -3.41
CA ALA A 260 -44.33 -7.31 -2.31
C ALA A 260 -43.18 -8.26 -2.66
N ALA A 261 -42.25 -8.37 -1.71
CA ALA A 261 -41.13 -9.31 -1.76
C ALA A 261 -41.60 -10.75 -1.87
#